data_AF-A0A952YDC7-F1
#
_entry.id   AF-A0A952YDC7-F1
#
_cell.length_a   1.000
_cell.length_b   1.000
_cell.length_c   1.000
_cell.angle_alpha   90.00
_cell.angle_beta   90.00
_cell.angle_gamma   90.00
#
_symmetry.space_group_name_H-M   'P 1'
#
loop_
_entity.id
_entity.type
_entity.pdbx_description
1 polymer ?
#
loop_
_entity_poly.entity_id
_entity_poly.type
_entity_poly.pdbx_seq_one_letter_code
_entity_poly.pdbx_strand_id
1 'polypeptide(L)'
;MKYLPRSNAKPTVDEAPPPEQRRDSCDRAIHKVGNLLLALMDHLVSKAKAKYERTKQIEASDERPASWGSKPRFYENWDAAFNRDITDEQRFWIEYSDENGEVTEREIRPISIHLIRESYIVYIKSLCYLRREMRTFRSDRILSARNLKTNRSIIDLGQYLRSRY
;
A
#
# COMPACT_ATOMS: atom_id res chain seq x y z
N MET A 1 -26.77 21.75 -75.81
CA MET A 1 -28.12 22.15 -76.31
C MET A 1 -28.98 22.45 -75.09
N LYS A 2 -29.45 23.71 -75.00
CA LYS A 2 -30.63 24.21 -74.27
C LYS A 2 -30.66 24.18 -72.73
N TYR A 3 -30.42 25.37 -72.16
CA TYR A 3 -31.17 25.93 -71.04
C TYR A 3 -32.68 25.82 -71.29
N LEU A 4 -33.48 25.51 -70.25
CA LEU A 4 -34.76 26.19 -69.95
C LEU A 4 -35.10 26.08 -68.43
N PRO A 5 -35.87 27.03 -67.87
CA PRO A 5 -35.85 27.38 -66.45
C PRO A 5 -37.09 26.97 -65.63
N ARG A 6 -36.92 27.15 -64.31
CA ARG A 6 -37.83 27.14 -63.14
C ARG A 6 -39.34 27.27 -63.37
N SER A 7 -40.10 26.54 -62.54
CA SER A 7 -41.38 27.01 -61.99
C SER A 7 -41.36 26.91 -60.45
N ASN A 8 -41.44 28.09 -59.80
CA ASN A 8 -41.66 28.23 -58.36
C ASN A 8 -43.15 28.01 -58.06
N ALA A 9 -43.46 27.01 -57.23
CA ALA A 9 -44.69 26.98 -56.46
C ALA A 9 -44.29 26.81 -54.99
N LYS A 10 -44.53 27.83 -54.17
CA LYS A 10 -44.44 27.70 -52.70
C LYS A 10 -45.76 27.10 -52.20
N PRO A 11 -45.76 25.97 -51.48
CA PRO A 11 -46.86 25.63 -50.59
C PRO A 11 -46.70 26.37 -49.26
N THR A 12 -47.85 26.73 -48.73
CA THR A 12 -48.14 27.40 -47.46
C THR A 12 -47.59 26.64 -46.26
N VAL A 13 -47.11 27.39 -45.27
CA VAL A 13 -46.59 26.87 -44.00
C VAL A 13 -47.78 26.49 -43.13
N ASP A 14 -47.94 25.19 -42.85
CA ASP A 14 -48.87 24.72 -41.82
C ASP A 14 -48.35 25.11 -40.44
N GLU A 15 -49.24 25.67 -39.63
CA GLU A 15 -49.04 26.06 -38.23
C GLU A 15 -48.52 24.89 -37.37
N ALA A 16 -47.39 25.10 -36.69
CA ALA A 16 -46.93 24.22 -35.63
C ALA A 16 -47.77 24.42 -34.34
N PRO A 17 -48.15 23.36 -33.62
CA PRO A 17 -48.97 23.47 -32.42
C PRO A 17 -48.19 24.00 -31.19
N PRO A 18 -48.90 24.52 -30.14
CA PRO A 18 -48.31 25.33 -29.07
C PRO A 18 -47.35 24.59 -28.12
N PRO A 19 -46.43 25.31 -27.43
CA PRO A 19 -45.24 24.75 -26.78
C PRO A 19 -45.45 24.16 -25.38
N GLU A 20 -46.70 23.99 -24.90
CA GLU A 20 -46.96 23.79 -23.48
C GLU A 20 -46.97 22.32 -23.02
N GLN A 21 -46.98 21.34 -23.94
CA GLN A 21 -47.00 19.91 -23.58
C GLN A 21 -45.62 19.22 -23.56
N ARG A 22 -44.51 19.93 -23.80
CA ARG A 22 -43.17 19.31 -23.88
C ARG A 22 -42.35 19.32 -22.58
N ARG A 23 -42.80 20.01 -21.52
CA ARG A 23 -41.99 20.20 -20.29
C ARG A 23 -42.18 19.09 -19.23
N ASP A 24 -43.35 18.45 -19.17
CA ASP A 24 -43.67 17.50 -18.09
C ASP A 24 -43.01 16.12 -18.19
N SER A 25 -42.42 15.78 -19.34
CA SER A 25 -41.78 14.48 -19.59
C SER A 25 -40.32 14.46 -19.13
N CYS A 26 -39.58 15.57 -19.32
CA CYS A 26 -38.18 15.68 -18.92
C CYS A 26 -38.01 15.74 -17.40
N ASP A 27 -38.85 16.49 -16.69
CA ASP A 27 -38.70 16.68 -15.25
C ASP A 27 -38.91 15.37 -14.48
N ARG A 28 -39.88 14.54 -14.90
CA ARG A 28 -40.11 13.21 -14.29
C ARG A 28 -38.97 12.22 -14.54
N ALA A 29 -38.27 12.33 -15.67
CA ALA A 29 -37.11 11.49 -15.96
C ALA A 29 -35.90 11.88 -15.10
N ILE A 30 -35.67 13.19 -14.89
CA ILE A 30 -34.57 13.71 -14.07
C ILE A 30 -34.73 13.31 -12.60
N HIS A 31 -35.95 13.39 -12.05
CA HIS A 31 -36.22 12.95 -10.67
C HIS A 31 -36.02 11.45 -10.44
N LYS A 32 -36.35 10.59 -11.42
CA LYS A 32 -36.14 9.14 -11.31
C LYS A 32 -34.65 8.78 -11.29
N VAL A 33 -33.83 9.45 -12.09
CA VAL A 33 -32.38 9.22 -12.13
C VAL A 33 -31.72 9.69 -10.82
N GLY A 34 -32.14 10.85 -10.29
CA GLY A 34 -31.65 11.36 -9.00
C GLY A 34 -31.92 10.40 -7.82
N ASN A 35 -33.12 9.83 -7.74
CA ASN A 35 -33.46 8.87 -6.69
C ASN A 35 -32.69 7.54 -6.81
N LEU A 36 -32.41 7.10 -8.03
CA LEU A 36 -31.61 5.90 -8.27
C LEU A 36 -30.15 6.10 -7.81
N LEU A 37 -29.60 7.28 -8.09
CA LEU A 37 -28.24 7.63 -7.67
C LEU A 37 -28.13 7.72 -6.15
N LEU A 38 -29.11 8.34 -5.49
CA LEU A 38 -29.14 8.46 -4.03
C LEU A 38 -29.22 7.09 -3.34
N ALA A 39 -30.09 6.20 -3.84
CA ALA A 39 -30.22 4.84 -3.32
C ALA A 39 -28.94 4.00 -3.50
N LEU A 40 -28.22 4.20 -4.60
CA LEU A 40 -26.92 3.55 -4.82
C LEU A 40 -25.88 4.02 -3.79
N MET A 41 -25.82 5.32 -3.53
CA MET A 41 -24.89 5.89 -2.55
C MET A 41 -25.20 5.41 -1.13
N ASP A 42 -26.47 5.38 -0.72
CA ASP A 42 -26.88 4.86 0.57
C ASP A 42 -26.54 3.37 0.74
N HIS A 43 -26.69 2.57 -0.33
CA HIS A 43 -26.31 1.17 -0.30
C HIS A 43 -24.79 0.96 -0.17
N LEU A 44 -23.98 1.80 -0.83
CA LEU A 44 -22.52 1.76 -0.73
C LEU A 44 -22.04 2.19 0.67
N VAL A 45 -22.62 3.26 1.22
CA VAL A 45 -22.33 3.73 2.59
C VAL A 45 -22.76 2.68 3.62
N SER A 46 -23.90 2.04 3.44
CA SER A 46 -24.38 0.95 4.31
C SER A 46 -23.44 -0.26 4.30
N LYS A 47 -22.98 -0.69 3.11
CA LYS A 47 -21.98 -1.77 2.99
C LYS A 47 -20.65 -1.42 3.64
N ALA A 48 -20.21 -0.17 3.53
CA ALA A 48 -18.98 0.31 4.17
C ALA A 48 -19.11 0.32 5.70
N LYS A 49 -20.24 0.82 6.23
CA LYS A 49 -20.53 0.82 7.68
C LYS A 49 -20.62 -0.59 8.26
N ALA A 50 -21.33 -1.50 7.58
CA ALA A 50 -21.44 -2.91 8.01
C ALA A 50 -20.07 -3.62 8.04
N LYS A 51 -19.19 -3.34 7.07
CA LYS A 51 -17.81 -3.87 7.06
C LYS A 51 -17.00 -3.33 8.24
N TYR A 52 -17.13 -2.04 8.55
CA TYR A 52 -16.43 -1.37 9.66
C TYR A 52 -16.89 -1.88 11.04
N GLU A 53 -18.20 -2.05 11.24
CA GLU A 53 -18.76 -2.56 12.49
C GLU A 53 -18.38 -4.03 12.75
N ARG A 54 -18.32 -4.85 11.69
CA ARG A 54 -17.89 -6.25 11.78
C ARG A 54 -16.42 -6.38 12.18
N THR A 55 -15.55 -5.48 11.72
CA THR A 55 -14.14 -5.46 12.16
C THR A 55 -13.99 -4.97 13.60
N LYS A 56 -14.83 -4.02 14.04
CA LYS A 56 -14.79 -3.47 15.40
C LYS A 56 -15.19 -4.48 16.49
N GLN A 57 -16.08 -5.43 16.20
CA GLN A 57 -16.47 -6.47 17.15
C GLN A 57 -15.43 -7.59 17.30
N ILE A 58 -14.57 -7.81 16.29
CA ILE A 58 -13.49 -8.81 16.36
C ILE A 58 -12.34 -8.33 17.26
N GLU A 59 -12.10 -7.01 17.34
CA GLU A 59 -11.10 -6.41 18.23
C GLU A 59 -11.53 -6.40 19.72
N ALA A 60 -12.81 -6.67 20.03
CA ALA A 60 -13.37 -6.54 21.37
C ALA A 60 -13.55 -7.86 22.15
N SER A 61 -13.20 -9.02 21.56
CA SER A 61 -13.34 -10.33 22.22
C SER A 61 -11.97 -10.97 22.45
N ASP A 62 -11.35 -10.52 23.55
CA ASP A 62 -10.02 -10.90 24.03
C ASP A 62 -10.01 -12.28 24.74
N GLU A 63 -10.60 -13.29 24.09
CA GLU A 63 -10.52 -14.68 24.56
C GLU A 63 -10.22 -15.61 23.38
N ARG A 64 -8.92 -15.87 23.14
CA ARG A 64 -8.46 -16.89 22.19
C ARG A 64 -7.99 -18.15 22.93
N PRO A 65 -8.43 -19.35 22.52
CA PRO A 65 -8.09 -20.60 23.20
C PRO A 65 -6.61 -20.97 23.03
N ALA A 66 -6.01 -21.42 24.13
CA ALA A 66 -4.57 -21.68 24.31
C ALA A 66 -3.96 -22.86 23.51
N SER A 67 -4.67 -23.44 22.52
CA SER A 67 -4.27 -24.71 21.90
C SER A 67 -3.66 -24.63 20.50
N TRP A 68 -3.28 -23.44 20.02
CA TRP A 68 -2.51 -23.29 18.78
C TRP A 68 -1.05 -22.96 19.10
N GLY A 69 -0.18 -23.93 18.79
CA GLY A 69 1.26 -23.89 19.05
C GLY A 69 1.92 -22.56 18.67
N SER A 70 2.80 -22.12 19.56
CA SER A 70 3.51 -20.85 19.61
C SER A 70 4.19 -20.46 18.30
N LYS A 71 3.48 -19.69 17.47
CA LYS A 71 4.08 -18.66 16.61
C LYS A 71 3.30 -17.38 16.92
N PRO A 72 3.87 -16.37 17.59
CA PRO A 72 3.14 -15.15 17.86
C PRO A 72 2.88 -14.45 16.51
N ARG A 73 1.70 -14.68 15.94
CA ARG A 73 1.22 -13.95 14.74
C ARG A 73 0.57 -12.61 15.10
N PHE A 74 0.62 -12.22 16.37
CA PHE A 74 0.11 -10.95 16.87
C PHE A 74 1.27 -10.21 17.53
N TYR A 75 1.78 -9.20 16.85
CA TYR A 75 2.70 -8.25 17.46
C TYR A 75 1.90 -7.39 18.44
N GLU A 76 2.35 -7.28 19.68
CA GLU A 76 1.65 -6.54 20.75
C GLU A 76 1.42 -5.06 20.41
N ASN A 77 2.28 -4.51 19.56
CA ASN A 77 2.15 -3.17 19.02
C ASN A 77 2.85 -3.11 17.64
N TRP A 78 2.59 -2.03 16.90
CA TRP A 78 3.21 -1.82 15.59
C TRP A 78 4.74 -1.81 15.67
N ASP A 79 5.33 -1.30 16.75
CA ASP A 79 6.79 -1.30 16.93
C ASP A 79 7.37 -2.71 17.02
N ALA A 80 6.68 -3.63 17.70
CA ALA A 80 7.03 -5.05 17.74
C ALA A 80 6.89 -5.74 16.36
N ALA A 81 6.01 -5.23 15.48
CA ALA A 81 5.90 -5.73 14.11
C ALA A 81 7.08 -5.34 13.22
N PHE A 82 7.69 -4.19 13.52
CA PHE A 82 8.80 -3.61 12.77
C PHE A 82 10.18 -3.92 13.34
N ASN A 83 10.24 -4.25 14.64
CA ASN A 83 11.45 -4.65 15.33
C ASN A 83 11.49 -6.16 15.45
N ARG A 84 12.43 -6.79 14.74
CA ARG A 84 12.50 -8.26 14.67
C ARG A 84 13.85 -8.73 15.16
N ASP A 85 13.83 -9.70 16.06
CA ASP A 85 15.03 -10.38 16.51
C ASP A 85 15.48 -11.41 15.49
N ILE A 86 16.79 -11.47 15.29
CA ILE A 86 17.44 -12.44 14.42
C ILE A 86 18.00 -13.53 15.30
N THR A 87 17.42 -14.72 15.19
CA THR A 87 17.80 -15.88 15.99
C THR A 87 18.94 -16.69 15.36
N ASP A 88 19.18 -16.54 14.06
CA ASP A 88 20.26 -17.25 13.39
C ASP A 88 21.62 -16.61 13.73
N GLU A 89 22.60 -17.42 14.11
CA GLU A 89 23.99 -16.97 14.35
C GLU A 89 24.78 -16.71 13.07
N GLN A 90 24.10 -16.35 11.97
CA GLN A 90 24.75 -16.14 10.68
C GLN A 90 25.60 -14.87 10.69
N ARG A 91 26.76 -14.98 10.04
CA ARG A 91 27.72 -13.89 9.89
C ARG A 91 27.76 -13.41 8.45
N PHE A 92 27.93 -12.11 8.29
CA PHE A 92 27.95 -11.45 7.00
C PHE A 92 29.18 -10.57 6.91
N TRP A 93 29.81 -10.59 5.75
CA TRP A 93 30.76 -9.56 5.36
C TRP A 93 29.97 -8.44 4.67
N ILE A 94 30.34 -7.19 4.95
CA ILE A 94 29.74 -6.00 4.35
C ILE A 94 30.82 -4.99 3.95
N GLU A 95 30.59 -4.27 2.87
CA GLU A 95 31.18 -2.94 2.64
C GLU A 95 30.21 -1.90 3.17
N TYR A 96 30.69 -1.06 4.08
CA TYR A 96 29.88 -0.07 4.75
C TYR A 96 30.49 1.32 4.60
N SER A 97 29.68 2.25 4.09
CA SER A 97 30.02 3.67 4.04
C SER A 97 29.50 4.38 5.29
N ASP A 98 30.36 5.06 6.03
CA ASP A 98 29.95 5.77 7.23
C ASP A 98 29.33 7.16 6.93
N GLU A 99 29.14 7.98 7.97
CA GLU A 99 28.57 9.33 7.84
C GLU A 99 29.45 10.30 7.07
N ASN A 100 30.76 10.05 7.06
CA ASN A 100 31.75 10.85 6.35
C ASN A 100 32.01 10.29 4.94
N GLY A 101 31.33 9.20 4.55
CA GLY A 101 31.53 8.51 3.29
C GLY A 101 32.70 7.53 3.29
N GLU A 102 33.38 7.31 4.43
CA GLU A 102 34.50 6.37 4.51
C GLU A 102 33.99 4.94 4.36
N VAL A 103 34.51 4.24 3.35
CA VAL A 103 34.14 2.85 3.08
C VAL A 103 35.05 1.91 3.86
N THR A 104 34.42 1.02 4.62
CA THR A 104 35.13 0.02 5.43
C THR A 104 34.52 -1.36 5.22
N GLU A 105 35.37 -2.38 5.16
CA GLU A 105 34.94 -3.77 5.18
C GLU A 105 34.75 -4.26 6.61
N ARG A 106 33.65 -4.97 6.87
CA ARG A 106 33.31 -5.44 8.21
C ARG A 106 32.68 -6.81 8.18
N GLU A 107 33.02 -7.61 9.18
CA GLU A 107 32.25 -8.79 9.53
C GLU A 107 31.26 -8.45 10.66
N ILE A 108 30.00 -8.81 10.46
CA ILE A 108 28.92 -8.56 11.42
C ILE A 108 28.09 -9.82 11.67
N ARG A 109 27.57 -9.94 12.89
CA ARG A 109 26.49 -10.88 13.24
C ARG A 109 25.24 -10.07 13.61
N PRO A 110 24.23 -10.03 12.73
CA PRO A 110 22.97 -9.37 13.01
C PRO A 110 22.27 -9.95 14.25
N ILE A 111 21.71 -9.08 15.07
CA ILE A 111 20.97 -9.42 16.29
C ILE A 111 19.50 -9.00 16.17
N SER A 112 19.24 -7.82 15.60
CA SER A 112 17.89 -7.35 15.34
C SER A 112 17.83 -6.37 14.18
N ILE A 113 16.65 -6.24 13.56
CA ILE A 113 16.34 -5.21 12.56
C ILE A 113 15.24 -4.29 13.08
N HIS A 114 15.37 -3.01 12.77
CA HIS A 114 14.45 -1.96 13.19
C HIS A 114 14.09 -1.11 11.97
N LEU A 115 12.80 -0.88 11.72
CA LEU A 115 12.36 0.08 10.72
C LEU A 115 11.91 1.35 11.44
N ILE A 116 12.59 2.47 11.17
CA ILE A 116 12.12 3.78 11.64
C ILE A 116 11.04 4.27 10.67
N ARG A 117 9.83 4.51 11.17
CA ARG A 117 8.65 4.78 10.35
C ARG A 117 8.70 6.14 9.67
N GLU A 118 9.21 7.14 10.36
CA GLU A 118 9.27 8.52 9.89
C GLU A 118 10.20 8.66 8.68
N SER A 119 11.28 7.89 8.67
CA SER A 119 12.34 7.97 7.65
C SER A 119 12.35 6.79 6.67
N TYR A 120 11.58 5.73 6.93
CA TYR A 120 11.59 4.47 6.19
C TYR A 120 12.97 3.80 6.12
N ILE A 121 13.88 4.15 7.03
CA ILE A 121 15.23 3.59 7.07
C ILE A 121 15.24 2.32 7.91
N VAL A 122 15.81 1.25 7.36
CA VAL A 122 16.06 0.01 8.09
C VAL A 122 17.43 0.08 8.77
N TYR A 123 17.45 -0.14 10.08
CA TYR A 123 18.63 -0.23 10.92
C TYR A 123 18.84 -1.68 11.33
N ILE A 124 20.09 -2.15 11.30
CA ILE A 124 20.50 -3.50 11.64
C ILE A 124 21.43 -3.42 12.85
N LYS A 125 20.92 -3.80 14.02
CA LYS A 125 21.73 -3.92 15.23
C LYS A 125 22.51 -5.23 15.15
N SER A 126 23.83 -5.15 15.26
CA SER A 126 24.73 -6.28 15.04
C SER A 126 25.92 -6.25 15.99
N LEU A 127 26.50 -7.42 16.26
CA LEU A 127 27.85 -7.52 16.81
C LEU A 127 28.85 -7.30 15.68
N CYS A 128 29.69 -6.26 15.81
CA CYS A 128 30.74 -5.92 14.85
C CYS A 128 32.06 -6.57 15.26
N TYR A 129 32.60 -7.47 14.44
CA TYR A 129 33.82 -8.22 14.79
C TYR A 129 35.09 -7.39 14.69
N LEU A 130 35.12 -6.38 13.80
CA LEU A 130 36.25 -5.47 13.68
C LEU A 130 36.48 -4.67 14.97
N ARG A 131 35.40 -4.23 15.63
CA ARG A 131 35.45 -3.41 16.85
C ARG A 131 35.15 -4.23 18.12
N ARG A 132 34.69 -5.47 17.98
CA ARG A 132 34.28 -6.38 19.07
C ARG A 132 33.20 -5.80 19.98
N GLU A 133 32.24 -5.08 19.40
CA GLU A 133 31.18 -4.40 20.15
C GLU A 133 29.85 -4.39 19.37
N MET A 134 28.75 -4.07 20.07
CA MET A 134 27.44 -3.89 19.46
C MET A 134 27.39 -2.56 18.71
N ARG A 135 26.96 -2.59 17.44
CA ARG A 135 26.75 -1.40 16.60
C ARG A 135 25.48 -1.52 15.78
N THR A 136 24.94 -0.37 15.42
CA THR A 136 23.79 -0.27 14.53
C THR A 136 24.24 0.24 13.17
N PHE A 137 23.89 -0.49 12.12
CA PHE A 137 24.21 -0.14 10.74
C PHE A 137 22.95 0.28 10.02
N ARG A 138 23.00 1.35 9.24
CA ARG A 138 21.89 1.67 8.33
C ARG A 138 22.02 0.83 7.08
N SER A 139 20.94 0.17 6.69
CA SER A 139 20.89 -0.70 5.51
C SER A 139 21.22 0.02 4.21
N ASP A 140 20.77 1.27 4.05
CA ASP A 140 21.01 2.12 2.88
C ASP A 140 22.48 2.50 2.68
N ARG A 141 23.31 2.34 3.72
CA ARG A 141 24.75 2.60 3.70
C ARG A 141 25.61 1.35 3.50
N ILE A 142 24.99 0.17 3.40
CA ILE A 142 25.66 -1.07 3.04
C ILE A 142 25.75 -1.12 1.53
N LEU A 143 26.96 -1.04 0.99
CA LEU A 143 27.22 -1.01 -0.44
C LEU A 143 27.19 -2.41 -1.05
N SER A 144 27.69 -3.39 -0.31
CA SER A 144 27.67 -4.80 -0.69
C SER A 144 27.62 -5.67 0.55
N ALA A 145 27.03 -6.86 0.42
CA ALA A 145 26.97 -7.83 1.50
C ALA A 145 27.17 -9.25 0.97
N ARG A 146 27.73 -10.12 1.81
CA ARG A 146 27.92 -11.53 1.50
C ARG A 146 27.69 -12.38 2.74
N ASN A 147 26.91 -13.44 2.61
CA ASN A 147 26.74 -14.42 3.68
C ASN A 147 28.01 -15.26 3.82
N LEU A 148 28.67 -15.24 4.98
CA LEU A 148 29.95 -15.93 5.16
C LEU A 148 29.83 -17.46 5.23
N LYS A 149 28.64 -17.98 5.55
CA LYS A 149 28.41 -19.44 5.57
C LYS A 149 28.21 -20.00 4.17
N THR A 150 27.45 -19.29 3.33
CA THR A 150 27.08 -19.78 1.98
C THR A 150 27.91 -19.16 0.86
N ASN A 151 28.73 -18.15 1.18
CA ASN A 151 29.48 -17.33 0.25
C ASN A 151 28.63 -16.63 -0.84
N ARG A 152 27.31 -16.50 -0.61
CA ARG A 152 26.38 -15.84 -1.55
C ARG A 152 26.38 -14.33 -1.34
N SER A 153 26.53 -13.59 -2.43
CA SER A 153 26.34 -12.14 -2.44
C SER A 153 24.86 -11.79 -2.23
N ILE A 154 24.62 -10.73 -1.47
CA ILE A 154 23.30 -10.22 -1.11
C ILE A 154 23.24 -8.77 -1.57
N ILE A 155 22.25 -8.47 -2.41
CA ILE A 155 22.08 -7.14 -3.02
C ILE A 155 21.66 -6.12 -1.95
N ASP A 156 20.68 -6.49 -1.12
CA ASP A 156 20.19 -5.65 -0.03
C ASP A 156 20.10 -6.50 1.24
N LEU A 157 21.01 -6.27 2.18
CA LEU A 157 21.06 -7.02 3.43
C LEU A 157 19.83 -6.73 4.32
N GLY A 158 19.35 -5.49 4.34
CA GLY A 158 18.20 -5.11 5.14
C GLY A 158 16.94 -5.83 4.67
N GLN A 159 16.67 -5.79 3.37
CA GLN A 159 15.54 -6.48 2.77
C GLN A 159 15.66 -8.00 2.87
N TYR A 160 16.86 -8.56 2.69
CA TYR A 160 17.11 -9.98 2.89
C TYR A 160 16.72 -10.44 4.31
N LEU A 161 17.17 -9.72 5.34
CA LEU A 161 16.85 -10.04 6.73
C LEU A 161 15.35 -9.90 7.01
N ARG A 162 14.70 -8.82 6.54
CA ARG A 162 13.25 -8.60 6.69
C ARG A 162 12.37 -9.63 5.99
N SER A 163 12.86 -10.22 4.90
CA SER A 163 12.11 -11.26 4.19
C SER A 163 12.14 -12.61 4.93
N ARG A 164 13.13 -12.80 5.81
CA ARG A 164 13.42 -14.08 6.48
C ARG A 164 12.90 -14.15 7.91
N TYR A 165 12.93 -13.03 8.64
CA TYR A 165 12.43 -12.89 10.01
C TYR A 165 11.33 -11.84 10.00
#